data_AF-A0A970UAE7-F1
#
_entry.id   AF-A0A970UAE7-F1
#
_cell.length_a   1.000
_cell.length_b   1.000
_cell.length_c   1.000
_cell.angle_alpha   90.00
_cell.angle_beta   90.00
_cell.angle_gamma   90.00
#
_symmetry.space_group_name_H-M   'P 1'
#
loop_
_entity.id
_entity.type
_entity.pdbx_description
1 polymer ?
#
loop_
_entity_poly.entity_id
_entity_poly.type
_entity_poly.pdbx_seq_one_letter_code
_entity_poly.pdbx_strand_id
1 'polypeptide(L)' 'MLKESLIHKTLNNLARLPHDKVREVADFADFILKKYEEEVLQKGIEKLVSQSKTYDFLKNEENLYSVEDLKEKY' A
#
# COMPACT_ATOMS: atom_id res chain seq x y z
N MET A 1 -11.47 19.04 10.81
CA MET A 1 -12.77 18.34 10.84
C MET A 1 -12.62 17.09 11.70
N LEU A 2 -13.58 16.82 12.60
CA LEU A 2 -13.59 15.61 13.43
C LEU A 2 -14.17 14.43 12.64
N LYS A 3 -13.63 13.22 12.83
CA LYS A 3 -14.12 12.00 12.16
C LYS A 3 -15.64 11.83 12.28
N GLU A 4 -16.18 12.12 13.45
CA GLU A 4 -17.62 12.06 13.74
C GLU A 4 -18.44 13.06 12.90
N SER A 5 -17.94 14.29 12.71
CA SER A 5 -18.59 15.30 11.87
C SER A 5 -18.66 14.88 10.40
N LEU A 6 -17.63 14.17 9.91
CA LEU A 6 -17.61 13.63 8.56
C LEU A 6 -18.61 12.49 8.41
N ILE A 7 -18.64 11.55 9.37
CA ILE A 7 -19.60 10.44 9.37
C ILE A 7 -21.04 10.96 9.36
N HIS A 8 -21.37 11.92 10.23
CA HIS A 8 -22.71 12.50 10.28
C HIS A 8 -23.09 13.19 8.97
N LYS A 9 -22.17 13.98 8.39
CA LYS A 9 -22.41 14.63 7.10
C LYS A 9 -22.64 13.60 5.98
N THR A 10 -21.86 12.52 5.96
CA THR A 10 -22.00 11.44 4.97
C THR A 10 -23.34 10.73 5.11
N LEU A 11 -23.76 10.37 6.33
CA LEU A 11 -25.06 9.73 6.58
C LEU A 11 -26.22 10.63 6.13
N ASN A 12 -26.15 11.93 6.43
CA ASN A 12 -27.16 12.90 6.00
C ASN A 12 -27.24 13.01 4.46
N ASN A 13 -26.12 12.88 3.76
CA ASN A 13 -26.09 12.89 2.30
C ASN A 13 -26.65 11.58 1.74
N LEU A 14 -26.25 10.43 2.29
CA LEU A 14 -26.75 9.11 1.87
C LEU A 14 -28.26 8.99 2.02
N ALA A 15 -28.83 9.51 3.10
CA ALA A 15 -30.27 9.50 3.35
C ALA A 15 -31.09 10.27 2.29
N ARG A 16 -30.46 11.16 1.51
CA ARG A 16 -31.11 11.95 0.44
C ARG A 16 -30.93 11.34 -0.95
N LEU A 17 -30.11 10.29 -1.08
CA LEU A 17 -29.84 9.66 -2.36
C LEU A 17 -30.90 8.59 -2.67
N PRO A 18 -31.24 8.39 -3.96
CA PRO A 18 -32.00 7.22 -4.38
C PRO A 18 -31.27 5.92 -4.03
N HIS A 19 -32.03 4.85 -3.81
CA HIS A 19 -31.51 3.54 -3.40
C HIS A 19 -30.34 3.05 -4.28
N ASP A 20 -30.45 3.17 -5.61
CA ASP A 20 -29.41 2.70 -6.53
C ASP A 20 -28.08 3.45 -6.35
N LYS A 21 -28.15 4.74 -6.01
CA LYS A 21 -26.95 5.55 -5.70
C LYS A 21 -26.37 5.24 -4.34
N VAL A 22 -27.20 4.92 -3.36
CA VAL A 22 -26.71 4.41 -2.05
C VAL A 22 -25.97 3.10 -2.25
N ARG A 23 -26.48 2.21 -3.10
CA ARG A 23 -25.82 0.95 -3.45
C ARG A 23 -24.47 1.17 -4.12
N GLU A 24 -24.38 2.06 -5.10
CA GLU A 24 -23.09 2.42 -5.73
C GLU A 24 -22.05 2.91 -4.70
N VAL A 25 -22.48 3.74 -3.74
CA VAL A 25 -21.58 4.24 -2.69
C VAL A 25 -21.18 3.12 -1.72
N ALA A 26 -22.08 2.21 -1.38
CA ALA A 26 -21.77 1.06 -0.54
C ALA A 26 -20.74 0.14 -1.21
N ASP A 27 -20.97 -0.22 -2.48
CA ASP A 27 -20.05 -1.05 -3.26
C ASP A 27 -18.64 -0.41 -3.34
N PHE A 28 -18.58 0.92 -3.49
CA PHE A 28 -17.31 1.65 -3.51
C PHE A 28 -16.63 1.72 -2.14
N ALA A 29 -17.41 1.86 -1.06
CA ALA A 29 -16.88 1.85 0.30
C ALA A 29 -16.26 0.48 0.64
N ASP A 30 -16.91 -0.61 0.25
CA ASP A 30 -16.40 -1.98 0.41
C ASP A 30 -15.10 -2.19 -0.37
N PHE A 31 -15.05 -1.68 -1.61
CA PHE A 31 -13.83 -1.72 -2.42
C PHE A 31 -12.66 -0.99 -1.74
N ILE A 32 -12.89 0.22 -1.21
CA ILE A 32 -11.86 0.99 -0.51
C ILE A 32 -11.38 0.24 0.73
N LEU A 33 -12.32 -0.33 1.51
CA LEU A 33 -11.99 -1.05 2.73
C LEU A 33 -11.08 -2.25 2.43
N LYS A 34 -11.45 -3.06 1.43
CA LYS A 34 -10.66 -4.20 0.99
C LYS A 34 -9.27 -3.78 0.53
N LYS A 35 -9.18 -2.72 -0.28
CA LYS A 35 -7.89 -2.19 -0.75
C LYS A 35 -7.00 -1.75 0.42
N TYR A 36 -7.57 -1.08 1.42
CA TYR A 36 -6.83 -0.65 2.61
C TYR A 36 -6.31 -1.85 3.40
N GLU A 37 -7.12 -2.89 3.60
CA GLU A 37 -6.69 -4.13 4.28
C GLU A 37 -5.54 -4.82 3.54
N GLU A 38 -5.62 -4.92 2.21
CA GLU A 38 -4.55 -5.47 1.36
C GLU A 38 -3.26 -4.65 1.48
N GLU A 39 -3.34 -3.32 1.44
CA GLU A 39 -2.17 -2.45 1.62
C GLU A 39 -1.53 -2.60 3.00
N VAL A 40 -2.32 -2.74 4.06
CA VAL A 40 -1.83 -2.97 5.42
C VAL A 40 -1.13 -4.33 5.52
N LEU A 41 -1.73 -5.37 4.93
CA LEU A 41 -1.14 -6.71 4.87
C LEU A 41 0.20 -6.70 4.12
N GLN A 42 0.24 -6.08 2.94
CA GLN A 42 1.45 -5.98 2.14
C GLN A 42 2.58 -5.27 2.90
N LYS A 43 2.29 -4.13 3.54
CA LYS A 43 3.28 -3.41 4.37
C LYS A 43 3.78 -4.26 5.53
N GLY A 44 2.90 -5.08 6.12
CA GLY A 44 3.27 -6.05 7.16
C GLY A 44 4.26 -7.09 6.64
N ILE A 45 4.00 -7.66 5.46
CA ILE A 45 4.88 -8.63 4.81
C ILE A 45 6.23 -8.00 4.46
N GLU A 46 6.24 -6.82 3.84
CA GLU A 46 7.47 -6.08 3.50
C GLU A 46 8.32 -5.80 4.74
N LYS A 47 7.68 -5.41 5.85
CA LYS A 47 8.38 -5.22 7.13
C LYS A 47 8.99 -6.52 7.65
N LEU A 48 8.26 -7.63 7.62
CA LEU A 48 8.78 -8.92 8.06
C LEU A 48 9.94 -9.40 7.18
N VAL A 49 9.85 -9.24 5.87
CA VAL A 49 10.92 -9.61 4.92
C VAL A 49 12.16 -8.73 5.11
N SER A 50 11.99 -7.41 5.23
CA SER A 50 13.13 -6.49 5.45
C SER A 50 13.85 -6.72 6.77
N GLN A 51 13.14 -7.18 7.79
CA GLN A 51 13.70 -7.56 9.09
C GLN A 51 14.21 -9.01 9.14
N SER A 52 13.90 -9.82 8.12
CA SER A 52 14.31 -11.22 8.05
C SER A 52 15.78 -11.33 7.63
N LYS A 53 16.50 -12.23 8.30
CA LYS A 53 17.88 -12.57 7.95
C LYS A 53 17.99 -13.50 6.74
N THR A 54 16.87 -14.06 6.27
CA THR A 54 16.85 -15.02 5.16
C THR A 54 17.49 -14.46 3.89
N TYR A 55 17.39 -13.15 3.66
CA TYR A 55 17.92 -12.46 2.49
C TYR A 55 19.17 -11.61 2.77
N ASP A 56 19.79 -11.74 3.95
CA ASP A 56 20.98 -10.94 4.29
C ASP A 56 22.18 -11.24 3.37
N PHE A 57 22.20 -12.42 2.72
CA PHE A 57 23.22 -12.75 1.71
C PHE A 57 23.16 -11.82 0.49
N LEU A 58 21.99 -11.26 0.13
CA LEU A 58 21.85 -10.29 -0.96
C LEU A 58 22.42 -8.90 -0.62
N LYS A 59 22.64 -8.60 0.67
CA LYS A 59 23.23 -7.31 1.08
C LYS A 59 24.75 -7.29 0.90
N ASN A 60 25.37 -8.46 0.84
CA ASN A 60 26.79 -8.64 0.66
C ASN A 60 27.03 -9.30 -0.70
N GLU A 61 26.65 -8.62 -1.78
CA GLU A 61 27.10 -9.02 -3.10
C GLU A 61 28.57 -8.58 -3.25
N GLU A 62 29.42 -9.54 -3.59
CA GLU A 62 30.81 -9.28 -3.91
C GLU A 62 30.87 -8.43 -5.19
N ASN A 63 31.71 -7.38 -5.22
CA ASN A 63 31.84 -6.55 -6.42
C ASN A 63 32.42 -7.40 -7.55
N LEU A 64 31.54 -7.85 -8.46
CA LEU A 64 31.87 -8.76 -9.55
C LEU A 64 32.76 -8.13 -10.61
N TYR A 65 32.73 -6.80 -10.70
CA TYR A 65 33.52 -6.00 -11.62
C TYR A 65 34.26 -4.91 -10.88
N SER A 66 35.46 -4.65 -11.36
CA SER A 66 36.42 -3.72 -10.80
C SER A 66 36.94 -2.78 -11.89
N VAL A 67 37.64 -1.72 -11.50
CA VAL A 67 38.24 -0.76 -12.45
C VAL A 67 39.35 -1.45 -13.26
N GLU A 68 39.89 -2.55 -12.74
CA GLU A 68 40.85 -3.43 -13.38
C GLU A 68 40.25 -4.18 -14.58
N ASP A 69 38.94 -4.40 -14.62
CA ASP A 69 38.25 -5.09 -15.72
C ASP A 69 37.94 -4.19 -16.93
N LEU A 70 38.24 -2.89 -16.83
CA LEU A 70 38.01 -1.94 -17.91
C LEU A 70 38.99 -2.16 -19.07
N LYS A 71 38.46 -2.37 -20.28
CA LYS A 71 39.25 -2.48 -21.52
C LYS A 71 40.00 -1.20 -21.89
N GLU A 72 39.44 -0.03 -21.58
CA GLU A 72 40.05 1.27 -21.83
C GLU A 72 39.94 2.13 -20.56
N LYS A 73 41.03 2.79 -20.20
CA LYS A 73 41.11 3.75 -19.10
C LYS A 73 41.39 5.13 -19.71
N TYR A 74 40.50 6.09 -19.47
CA TYR A 74 40.62 7.49 -19.94
C TYR A 74 41.16 8.38 -18.82
#